data_AF-A0A520VTE9-F1
#
_entry.id   AF-A0A520VTE9-F1
#
_cell.length_a   1.000
_cell.length_b   1.000
_cell.length_c   1.000
_cell.angle_alpha   90.00
_cell.angle_beta   90.00
_cell.angle_gamma   90.00
#
_symmetry.space_group_name_H-M   'P 1'
#
loop_
_entity.id
_entity.type
_entity.pdbx_description
1 polymer ?
#
loop_
_entity_poly.entity_id
_entity_poly.type
_entity_poly.pdbx_seq_one_letter_code
_entity_poly.pdbx_strand_id
1 'polypeptide(L)'
;MQKKTEKDEFLEAVKNAVPLKKGSNRIVQESIKPKPIPHKRNDDELTALRESQFSDFTEETILDTDDSLFFGRNGISTRTIKKLRKGFWTIQAELDLHGFRIYEAREETYHFLKHCIQFEKRCVRVIHGKGLRSAGKEPVLKSHVKSWLKQYAGVLAFCQAPGRMGGSGALIVLLKARCHHSLPS
;
A
#
# COMPACT_ATOMS: atom_id res chain seq x y z
N MET A 1 49.03 65.78 9.76
CA MET A 1 47.62 65.57 9.41
C MET A 1 47.32 64.08 9.58
N GLN A 2 46.50 63.71 10.58
CA GLN A 2 46.22 62.31 10.92
C GLN A 2 45.33 61.65 9.84
N LYS A 3 45.70 60.45 9.38
CA LYS A 3 44.85 59.61 8.52
C LYS A 3 43.69 59.08 9.36
N LYS A 4 42.46 59.43 9.02
CA LYS A 4 41.26 58.77 9.56
C LYS A 4 41.27 57.30 9.13
N THR A 5 40.91 56.40 10.03
CA THR A 5 40.84 54.97 9.77
C THR A 5 39.52 54.65 9.06
N GLU A 6 39.47 53.69 8.13
CA GLU A 6 38.22 53.30 7.43
C GLU A 6 37.06 52.99 8.40
N LYS A 7 37.37 52.50 9.60
CA LYS A 7 36.39 52.26 10.67
C LYS A 7 35.71 53.54 11.15
N ASP A 8 36.47 54.63 11.24
CA ASP A 8 35.97 55.92 11.70
C ASP A 8 35.05 56.56 10.66
N GLU A 9 35.38 56.39 9.37
CA GLU A 9 34.53 56.82 8.25
C GLU A 9 33.21 56.03 8.19
N PHE A 10 33.27 54.72 8.43
CA PHE A 10 32.07 53.88 8.49
C PHE A 10 31.16 54.25 9.66
N LEU A 11 31.73 54.48 10.85
CA LEU A 11 30.97 54.91 12.03
C LEU A 11 30.29 56.26 11.82
N GLU A 12 30.92 57.17 11.10
CA GLU A 12 30.37 58.48 10.76
C GLU A 12 29.22 58.36 9.74
N ALA A 13 29.34 57.47 8.75
CA ALA A 13 28.31 57.23 7.74
C ALA A 13 27.03 56.58 8.29
N VAL A 14 27.13 55.74 9.32
CA VAL A 14 26.00 54.96 9.86
C VAL A 14 25.32 55.64 11.07
N LYS A 15 25.88 56.75 11.56
CA LYS A 15 25.47 57.43 12.82
C LYS A 15 23.99 57.84 12.90
N ASN A 16 23.33 58.07 11.76
CA ASN A 16 21.92 58.50 11.70
C ASN A 16 20.96 57.41 11.16
N ALA A 17 21.38 56.14 11.16
CA ALA A 17 20.52 55.05 10.72
C ALA A 17 19.35 54.85 11.70
N VAL A 18 18.13 55.11 11.25
CA VAL A 18 16.90 54.91 12.04
C VAL A 18 16.50 53.44 11.97
N PRO A 19 16.35 52.74 13.12
CA PRO A 19 15.85 51.38 13.14
C PRO A 19 14.44 51.30 12.55
N LEU A 20 14.22 50.38 11.62
CA LEU A 20 12.87 50.12 11.10
C LEU A 20 11.95 49.67 12.24
N LYS A 21 10.83 50.38 12.43
CA LYS A 21 9.80 49.98 13.38
C LYS A 21 9.33 48.56 13.02
N LYS A 22 9.40 47.64 13.98
CA LYS A 22 8.83 46.29 13.85
C LYS A 22 7.31 46.42 13.76
N GLY A 23 6.81 46.72 12.56
CA GLY A 23 5.40 46.68 12.24
C GLY A 23 4.91 45.24 12.34
N SER A 24 3.93 45.02 13.21
CA SER A 24 3.18 43.78 13.34
C SER A 24 2.31 43.56 12.10
N ASN A 25 2.95 43.22 10.97
CA ASN A 25 2.26 42.75 9.78
C ASN A 25 3.08 41.67 9.08
N ARG A 26 3.55 40.70 9.87
CA ARG A 26 4.13 39.47 9.34
C ARG A 26 2.96 38.63 8.83
N ILE A 27 2.70 38.68 7.52
CA ILE A 27 1.82 37.70 6.89
C ILE A 27 2.53 36.35 7.03
N VAL A 28 2.04 35.53 7.96
CA VAL A 28 2.43 34.12 8.03
C VAL A 28 1.77 33.46 6.82
N GLN A 29 2.48 33.38 5.71
CA GLN A 29 2.12 32.39 4.69
C GLN A 29 2.39 31.03 5.31
N GLU A 30 1.35 30.41 5.85
CA GLU A 30 1.35 28.97 6.06
C GLU A 30 1.48 28.33 4.68
N SER A 31 2.72 28.05 4.29
CA SER A 31 2.96 27.17 3.15
C SER A 31 2.35 25.82 3.53
N ILE A 32 1.19 25.50 2.95
CA ILE A 32 0.64 24.15 2.99
C ILE A 32 1.68 23.29 2.30
N LYS A 33 2.53 22.62 3.09
CA LYS A 33 3.52 21.70 2.53
C LYS A 33 2.71 20.65 1.77
N PRO A 34 2.94 20.46 0.46
CA PRO A 34 2.25 19.41 -0.27
C PRO A 34 2.52 18.10 0.44
N LYS A 35 1.46 17.32 0.68
CA LYS A 35 1.61 15.98 1.28
C LYS A 35 2.64 15.23 0.43
N PRO A 36 3.62 14.54 1.02
CA PRO A 36 4.62 13.79 0.26
C PRO A 36 3.86 12.75 -0.56
N ILE A 37 3.76 12.99 -1.88
CA ILE A 37 3.14 12.05 -2.81
C ILE A 37 4.18 10.95 -3.02
N PRO A 38 3.97 9.72 -2.53
CA PRO A 38 4.99 8.69 -2.56
C PRO A 38 5.02 8.05 -3.96
N HIS A 39 5.55 8.76 -4.94
CA HIS A 39 5.71 8.25 -6.30
C HIS A 39 6.68 7.05 -6.36
N LYS A 40 7.66 6.96 -5.44
CA LYS A 40 8.62 5.84 -5.37
C LYS A 40 8.01 4.49 -5.01
N ARG A 41 6.84 4.46 -4.36
CA ARG A 41 6.27 3.21 -3.82
C ARG A 41 5.71 2.30 -4.91
N ASN A 42 5.16 2.86 -5.98
CA ASN A 42 4.61 2.09 -7.10
C ASN A 42 5.71 1.43 -7.93
N ASP A 43 6.84 2.11 -8.12
CA ASP A 43 8.00 1.58 -8.86
C ASP A 43 8.71 0.47 -8.07
N ASP A 44 8.84 0.65 -6.74
CA ASP A 44 9.33 -0.39 -5.83
C ASP A 44 8.41 -1.63 -5.82
N GLU A 45 7.08 -1.41 -5.91
CA GLU A 45 6.08 -2.47 -6.02
C GLU A 45 6.16 -3.19 -7.37
N LEU A 46 6.34 -2.48 -8.49
CA LEU A 46 6.52 -3.08 -9.81
C LEU A 46 7.82 -3.89 -9.87
N THR A 47 8.90 -3.35 -9.33
CA THR A 47 10.23 -3.96 -9.28
C THR A 47 10.24 -5.20 -8.39
N ALA A 48 9.67 -5.12 -7.19
CA ALA A 48 9.54 -6.28 -6.30
C ALA A 48 8.72 -7.42 -6.93
N LEU A 49 7.82 -7.12 -7.87
CA LEU A 49 7.02 -8.11 -8.61
C LEU A 49 7.68 -8.65 -9.89
N ARG A 50 8.63 -7.92 -10.49
CA ARG A 50 9.56 -8.49 -11.47
C ARG A 50 10.53 -9.43 -10.77
N GLU A 51 11.10 -8.99 -9.66
CA GLU A 51 11.96 -9.80 -8.79
C GLU A 51 11.21 -11.02 -8.23
N SER A 52 9.91 -10.91 -7.95
CA SER A 52 9.15 -12.07 -7.46
C SER A 52 9.02 -13.19 -8.48
N GLN A 53 9.13 -12.90 -9.79
CA GLN A 53 9.13 -13.92 -10.84
C GLN A 53 10.46 -14.69 -10.92
N PHE A 54 11.51 -14.20 -10.26
CA PHE A 54 12.85 -14.76 -10.26
C PHE A 54 13.42 -14.77 -8.83
N SER A 55 13.08 -15.76 -8.01
CA SER A 55 13.87 -15.99 -6.79
C SER A 55 13.76 -17.40 -6.24
N ASP A 56 14.88 -17.88 -5.70
CA ASP A 56 15.05 -19.15 -5.02
C ASP A 56 14.04 -19.38 -3.89
N PHE A 57 13.46 -20.58 -3.93
CA PHE A 57 12.48 -21.10 -3.01
C PHE A 57 13.20 -21.58 -1.74
N THR A 58 12.92 -21.00 -0.57
CA THR A 58 13.33 -21.61 0.71
C THR A 58 12.10 -22.03 1.51
N GLU A 59 11.95 -23.35 1.63
CA GLU A 59 10.90 -24.09 2.35
C GLU A 59 10.75 -23.63 3.81
N GLU A 60 11.84 -23.15 4.40
CA GLU A 60 11.94 -22.69 5.79
C GLU A 60 11.05 -21.48 6.14
N THR A 61 10.69 -20.63 5.15
CA THR A 61 9.78 -19.49 5.40
C THR A 61 8.30 -19.91 5.43
N ILE A 62 7.96 -21.08 4.86
CA ILE A 62 6.59 -21.60 4.80
C ILE A 62 6.23 -22.24 6.14
N LEU A 63 7.18 -22.91 6.78
CA LEU A 63 7.00 -23.68 8.03
C LEU A 63 6.64 -22.83 9.27
N ASP A 64 6.93 -21.53 9.26
CA ASP A 64 6.68 -20.63 10.40
C ASP A 64 5.29 -19.95 10.36
N THR A 65 4.38 -20.47 9.53
CA THR A 65 3.05 -19.88 9.31
C THR A 65 1.97 -20.95 9.43
N ASP A 66 0.91 -20.62 10.15
CA ASP A 66 -0.34 -21.37 10.05
C ASP A 66 -0.83 -21.30 8.58
N ASP A 67 -0.73 -22.43 7.87
CA ASP A 67 -1.19 -22.63 6.48
C ASP A 67 -2.64 -22.17 6.28
N SER A 68 -3.43 -22.09 7.35
CA SER A 68 -4.78 -21.55 7.30
C SER A 68 -4.78 -20.05 6.90
N LEU A 69 -3.73 -19.29 7.15
CA LEU A 69 -3.70 -17.83 7.04
C LEU A 69 -3.10 -17.30 5.73
N PHE A 70 -2.44 -18.15 4.94
CA PHE A 70 -1.69 -17.74 3.76
C PHE A 70 -1.88 -18.69 2.58
N PHE A 71 -1.77 -18.15 1.37
CA PHE A 71 -1.65 -18.89 0.13
C PHE A 71 -0.73 -18.13 -0.83
N GLY A 72 0.13 -18.85 -1.54
CA GLY A 72 0.93 -18.31 -2.64
C GLY A 72 1.12 -19.36 -3.72
N ARG A 73 1.11 -18.96 -4.99
CA ARG A 73 1.51 -19.82 -6.11
C ARG A 73 3.02 -20.06 -6.11
N ASN A 74 3.43 -21.16 -6.74
CA ASN A 74 4.83 -21.49 -6.97
C ASN A 74 5.54 -20.34 -7.71
N GLY A 75 6.79 -20.08 -7.32
CA GLY A 75 7.59 -19.00 -7.91
C GLY A 75 7.25 -17.61 -7.39
N ILE A 76 6.71 -17.47 -6.17
CA ILE A 76 6.61 -16.18 -5.47
C ILE A 76 7.76 -16.06 -4.47
N SER A 77 8.50 -14.96 -4.54
CA SER A 77 9.59 -14.70 -3.61
C SER A 77 9.15 -14.63 -2.15
N THR A 78 9.96 -15.20 -1.25
CA THR A 78 9.76 -15.12 0.21
C THR A 78 9.67 -13.66 0.68
N ARG A 79 10.40 -12.75 0.03
CA ARG A 79 10.31 -11.29 0.25
C ARG A 79 8.92 -10.74 -0.04
N THR A 80 8.29 -11.16 -1.14
CA THR A 80 6.92 -10.75 -1.51
C THR A 80 5.91 -11.24 -0.48
N ILE A 81 6.04 -12.48 -0.04
CA ILE A 81 5.20 -13.08 1.02
C ILE A 81 5.31 -12.26 2.31
N LYS A 82 6.54 -11.98 2.76
CA LYS A 82 6.79 -11.17 3.97
C LYS A 82 6.21 -9.76 3.84
N LYS A 83 6.35 -9.10 2.68
CA LYS A 83 5.77 -7.77 2.41
C LYS A 83 4.24 -7.81 2.43
N LEU A 84 3.62 -8.84 1.83
CA LEU A 84 2.17 -9.01 1.81
C LEU A 84 1.61 -9.18 3.22
N ARG A 85 2.19 -10.09 4.02
CA ARG A 85 1.81 -10.33 5.43
C ARG A 85 1.90 -9.08 6.30
N LYS A 86 2.95 -8.27 6.09
CA LYS A 86 3.12 -7.00 6.82
C LYS A 86 2.12 -5.92 6.40
N GLY A 87 1.36 -6.13 5.33
CA GLY A 87 0.50 -5.10 4.72
C GLY A 87 1.34 -3.95 4.16
N PHE A 88 2.49 -4.26 3.56
CA PHE A 88 3.40 -3.27 2.99
C PHE A 88 2.86 -2.69 1.67
N TRP A 89 2.09 -3.49 0.93
CA TRP A 89 1.50 -3.07 -0.35
C TRP A 89 0.34 -2.11 -0.12
N THR A 90 0.21 -1.12 -0.99
CA THR A 90 -0.93 -0.20 -0.94
C THR A 90 -2.17 -0.91 -1.43
N ILE A 91 -3.27 -0.87 -0.67
CA ILE A 91 -4.55 -1.40 -1.14
C ILE A 91 -5.13 -0.45 -2.18
N GLN A 92 -5.37 -0.95 -3.38
CA GLN A 92 -5.78 -0.14 -4.54
C GLN A 92 -7.27 -0.30 -4.87
N ALA A 93 -7.91 -1.34 -4.35
CA ALA A 93 -9.34 -1.61 -4.45
C ALA A 93 -9.81 -2.54 -3.33
N GLU A 94 -11.08 -2.47 -2.98
CA GLU A 94 -11.67 -3.27 -1.91
C GLU A 94 -13.05 -3.82 -2.32
N LEU A 95 -13.35 -5.02 -1.85
CA LEU A 95 -14.64 -5.67 -1.98
C LEU A 95 -15.16 -6.00 -0.59
N ASP A 96 -16.40 -5.61 -0.30
CA ASP A 96 -17.07 -5.96 0.94
C ASP A 96 -18.22 -6.94 0.68
N LEU A 97 -18.09 -8.12 1.29
CA LEU A 97 -18.99 -9.25 1.17
C LEU A 97 -19.77 -9.49 2.47
N HIS A 98 -19.69 -8.60 3.47
CA HIS A 98 -20.42 -8.81 4.71
C HIS A 98 -21.93 -8.92 4.44
N GLY A 99 -22.54 -9.99 4.94
CA GLY A 99 -23.99 -10.21 4.80
C GLY A 99 -24.45 -10.74 3.45
N PHE A 100 -23.56 -10.89 2.46
CA PHE A 100 -23.89 -11.52 1.18
C PHE A 100 -24.20 -13.02 1.37
N ARG A 101 -25.10 -13.56 0.54
CA ARG A 101 -25.25 -15.01 0.39
C ARG A 101 -24.08 -15.58 -0.41
N ILE A 102 -23.85 -16.88 -0.29
CA ILE A 102 -22.70 -17.55 -0.93
C ILE A 102 -22.69 -17.32 -2.45
N TYR A 103 -23.84 -17.43 -3.11
CA TYR A 103 -23.94 -17.24 -4.56
C TYR A 103 -23.60 -15.80 -4.97
N GLU A 104 -24.21 -14.81 -4.31
CA GLU A 104 -23.96 -13.39 -4.58
C GLU A 104 -22.48 -13.04 -4.32
N ALA A 105 -21.93 -13.50 -3.20
CA ALA A 105 -20.54 -13.28 -2.85
C ALA A 105 -19.57 -13.88 -3.88
N ARG A 106 -19.92 -15.02 -4.50
CA ARG A 106 -19.12 -15.66 -5.54
C ARG A 106 -19.06 -14.80 -6.80
N GLU A 107 -20.22 -14.36 -7.28
CA GLU A 107 -20.33 -13.52 -8.49
C GLU A 107 -19.61 -12.18 -8.27
N GLU A 108 -19.84 -11.52 -7.14
CA GLU A 108 -19.16 -10.27 -6.78
C GLU A 108 -17.64 -10.45 -6.69
N THR A 109 -17.17 -11.53 -6.08
CA THR A 109 -15.73 -11.84 -6.04
C THR A 109 -15.16 -12.01 -7.44
N TYR A 110 -15.85 -12.75 -8.31
CA TYR A 110 -15.39 -12.96 -9.68
C TYR A 110 -15.31 -11.64 -10.47
N HIS A 111 -16.38 -10.84 -10.45
CA HIS A 111 -16.44 -9.56 -11.15
C HIS A 111 -15.41 -8.57 -10.62
N PHE A 112 -15.26 -8.49 -9.29
CA PHE A 112 -14.25 -7.65 -8.65
C PHE A 112 -12.83 -8.00 -9.08
N LEU A 113 -12.44 -9.28 -9.04
CA LEU A 113 -11.09 -9.71 -9.41
C LEU A 113 -10.82 -9.45 -10.90
N LYS A 114 -11.80 -9.73 -11.76
CA LYS A 114 -11.72 -9.46 -13.19
C LYS A 114 -11.52 -7.96 -13.46
N HIS A 115 -12.34 -7.12 -12.82
CA HIS A 115 -12.25 -5.67 -12.91
C HIS A 115 -10.89 -5.16 -12.41
N CYS A 116 -10.42 -5.63 -11.26
CA CYS A 116 -9.13 -5.24 -10.71
C CYS A 116 -7.98 -5.54 -11.66
N ILE A 117 -7.97 -6.72 -12.29
CA ILE A 117 -6.94 -7.07 -13.29
C ILE A 117 -7.04 -6.16 -14.53
N GLN A 118 -8.26 -5.89 -15.01
CA GLN A 118 -8.48 -5.00 -16.16
C GLN A 118 -7.98 -3.58 -15.92
N PHE A 119 -8.13 -3.08 -14.69
CA PHE A 119 -7.71 -1.73 -14.27
C PHE A 119 -6.35 -1.72 -13.53
N GLU A 120 -5.56 -2.79 -13.67
CA GLU A 120 -4.20 -2.92 -13.13
C GLU A 120 -4.11 -2.68 -11.62
N LYS A 121 -5.18 -2.96 -10.88
CA LYS A 121 -5.20 -3.03 -9.42
C LYS A 121 -4.61 -4.37 -9.02
N ARG A 122 -3.42 -4.32 -8.41
CA ARG A 122 -2.61 -5.49 -8.08
C ARG A 122 -2.81 -5.93 -6.64
N CYS A 123 -2.79 -4.99 -5.69
CA CYS A 123 -3.02 -5.32 -4.29
C CYS A 123 -4.42 -4.84 -3.88
N VAL A 124 -5.27 -5.80 -3.53
CA VAL A 124 -6.69 -5.56 -3.25
C VAL A 124 -7.08 -6.23 -1.94
N ARG A 125 -8.18 -5.76 -1.35
CA ARG A 125 -8.72 -6.32 -0.10
C ARG A 125 -10.09 -6.94 -0.33
N VAL A 126 -10.30 -8.14 0.19
CA VAL A 126 -11.62 -8.78 0.20
C VAL A 126 -12.07 -8.95 1.65
N ILE A 127 -13.16 -8.28 2.03
CA ILE A 127 -13.72 -8.25 3.36
C ILE A 127 -14.89 -9.24 3.38
N HIS A 128 -14.76 -10.35 4.10
CA HIS A 128 -15.81 -11.37 4.20
C HIS A 128 -16.51 -11.36 5.57
N GLY A 129 -16.08 -10.49 6.48
CA GLY A 129 -16.59 -10.38 7.84
C GLY A 129 -16.02 -11.45 8.79
N LYS A 130 -16.08 -11.16 10.10
CA LYS A 130 -15.51 -12.02 11.15
C LYS A 130 -16.45 -13.15 11.61
N GLY A 131 -17.73 -13.12 11.21
CA GLY A 131 -18.76 -14.06 11.69
C GLY A 131 -19.20 -13.85 13.14
N LEU A 132 -18.74 -12.79 13.83
CA LEU A 132 -18.96 -12.59 15.27
C LEU A 132 -20.35 -12.05 15.67
N ARG A 133 -21.25 -11.78 14.72
CA ARG A 133 -22.56 -11.10 14.97
C ARG A 133 -23.78 -12.02 14.88
N SER A 134 -23.61 -13.30 15.16
CA SER A 134 -24.72 -14.24 15.06
C SER A 134 -24.55 -15.42 16.00
N ALA A 135 -25.46 -15.54 16.95
CA ALA A 135 -25.75 -16.79 17.63
C ALA A 135 -26.05 -17.86 16.55
N GLY A 136 -25.06 -18.71 16.26
CA GLY A 136 -25.21 -19.86 15.36
C GLY A 136 -24.96 -19.65 13.86
N LYS A 137 -24.48 -18.50 13.35
CA LYS A 137 -23.98 -18.47 11.94
C LYS A 137 -22.47 -18.63 11.92
N GLU A 138 -22.04 -19.78 11.41
CA GLU A 138 -20.64 -20.02 11.09
C GLU A 138 -20.14 -18.98 10.07
N PRO A 139 -18.84 -18.62 10.09
CA PRO A 139 -18.21 -17.77 9.09
C PRO A 139 -18.09 -18.52 7.74
N VAL A 140 -19.22 -18.80 7.10
CA VAL A 140 -19.31 -19.61 5.88
C VAL A 140 -18.55 -18.99 4.71
N LEU A 141 -18.55 -17.65 4.61
CA LEU A 141 -17.86 -16.97 3.50
C LEU A 141 -16.34 -17.09 3.59
N LYS A 142 -15.75 -17.25 4.78
CA LYS A 142 -14.29 -17.28 4.95
C LYS A 142 -13.66 -18.44 4.17
N SER A 143 -14.21 -19.65 4.30
CA SER A 143 -13.70 -20.84 3.63
C SER A 143 -13.96 -20.78 2.11
N HIS A 144 -15.17 -20.35 1.72
CA HIS A 144 -15.55 -20.21 0.33
C HIS A 144 -14.69 -19.19 -0.42
N VAL A 145 -14.52 -17.98 0.12
CA VAL A 145 -13.69 -16.93 -0.50
C VAL A 145 -12.26 -17.39 -0.67
N LYS A 146 -11.66 -18.05 0.34
CA LYS A 146 -10.32 -18.65 0.20
C LYS A 146 -10.27 -19.68 -0.93
N SER A 147 -11.25 -20.56 -1.02
CA SER A 147 -11.31 -21.58 -2.07
C SER A 147 -11.41 -20.95 -3.47
N TRP A 148 -12.27 -19.95 -3.65
CA TRP A 148 -12.40 -19.24 -4.92
C TRP A 148 -11.12 -18.50 -5.31
N LEU A 149 -10.46 -17.84 -4.35
CA LEU A 149 -9.19 -17.15 -4.59
C LEU A 149 -8.06 -18.11 -4.99
N LYS A 150 -7.99 -19.31 -4.38
CA LYS A 150 -7.02 -20.36 -4.77
C LYS A 150 -7.24 -20.82 -6.22
N GLN A 151 -8.50 -20.97 -6.61
CA GLN A 151 -8.89 -21.44 -7.96
C GLN A 151 -8.71 -20.36 -9.03
N TYR A 152 -8.83 -19.08 -8.68
CA TYR A 152 -8.73 -17.99 -9.65
C TYR A 152 -7.29 -17.82 -10.17
N ALA A 153 -7.09 -18.03 -11.48
CA ALA A 153 -5.77 -18.01 -12.11
C ALA A 153 -5.03 -16.66 -11.98
N GLY A 154 -5.78 -15.56 -11.89
CA GLY A 154 -5.21 -14.22 -11.73
C GLY A 154 -4.71 -13.88 -10.32
N VAL A 155 -4.96 -14.73 -9.31
CA VAL A 155 -4.45 -14.54 -7.95
C VAL A 155 -3.07 -15.17 -7.83
N LEU A 156 -2.08 -14.38 -7.41
CA LEU A 156 -0.72 -14.84 -7.12
C LEU A 156 -0.62 -15.33 -5.68
N ALA A 157 -1.05 -14.51 -4.73
CA ALA A 157 -1.01 -14.83 -3.31
C ALA A 157 -2.12 -14.12 -2.55
N PHE A 158 -2.48 -14.62 -1.37
CA PHE A 158 -3.28 -13.89 -0.41
C PHE A 158 -2.91 -14.25 1.03
N CYS A 159 -3.18 -13.34 1.97
CA CYS A 159 -3.03 -13.60 3.39
C CYS A 159 -4.17 -12.99 4.18
N GLN A 160 -4.38 -13.47 5.41
CA GLN A 160 -5.20 -12.74 6.37
C GLN A 160 -4.68 -11.30 6.51
N ALA A 161 -5.60 -10.34 6.47
CA ALA A 161 -5.25 -8.94 6.63
C ALA A 161 -4.69 -8.69 8.06
N PRO A 162 -3.76 -7.73 8.25
CA PRO A 162 -3.38 -7.27 9.58
C PRO A 162 -4.58 -6.75 10.36
N GLY A 163 -4.49 -6.73 11.70
CA GLY A 163 -5.59 -6.26 12.57
C GLY A 163 -6.14 -4.88 12.18
N ARG A 164 -5.25 -3.93 11.87
CA ARG A 164 -5.60 -2.58 11.40
C ARG A 164 -6.35 -2.54 10.07
N MET A 165 -6.39 -3.64 9.33
CA MET A 165 -7.00 -3.77 7.99
C MET A 165 -8.14 -4.80 7.96
N GLY A 166 -8.68 -5.20 9.11
CA GLY A 166 -9.83 -6.11 9.21
C GLY A 166 -9.52 -7.46 9.86
N GLY A 167 -8.24 -7.81 10.02
CA GLY A 167 -7.84 -9.04 10.72
C GLY A 167 -8.42 -10.30 10.06
N SER A 168 -8.94 -11.20 10.91
CA SER A 168 -9.58 -12.45 10.50
C SER A 168 -10.84 -12.31 9.64
N GLY A 169 -11.37 -11.10 9.47
CA GLY A 169 -12.53 -10.83 8.62
C GLY A 169 -12.19 -10.31 7.22
N ALA A 170 -10.91 -10.23 6.86
CA ALA A 170 -10.49 -9.75 5.56
C ALA A 170 -9.22 -10.47 5.06
N LEU A 171 -9.07 -10.50 3.74
CA LEU A 171 -7.90 -11.02 3.04
C LEU A 171 -7.26 -9.90 2.22
N ILE A 172 -5.93 -9.82 2.26
CA ILE A 172 -5.16 -9.04 1.27
C ILE A 172 -4.78 -9.98 0.15
N VAL A 173 -5.09 -9.60 -1.08
CA VAL A 173 -4.91 -10.40 -2.29
C VAL A 173 -3.94 -9.69 -3.22
N LEU A 174 -2.97 -10.44 -3.73
CA LEU A 174 -2.03 -10.01 -4.75
C LEU A 174 -2.42 -10.62 -6.10
N LEU A 175 -2.65 -9.79 -7.09
CA LEU A 175 -3.08 -10.15 -8.43
C LEU A 175 -1.93 -10.09 -9.44
N LYS A 176 -2.04 -10.92 -10.48
CA LYS A 176 -1.11 -10.95 -11.60
C LYS A 176 -1.13 -9.59 -12.31
N ALA A 177 0.05 -9.07 -12.64
CA ALA A 177 0.13 -7.93 -13.54
C ALA A 177 -0.33 -8.35 -14.95
N ARG A 178 -0.88 -7.40 -15.70
CA ARG A 178 -0.91 -7.56 -17.16
C ARG A 178 0.53 -7.57 -17.64
N CYS A 179 0.92 -8.63 -18.33
CA CYS A 179 2.17 -8.63 -19.07
C CYS A 179 1.95 -7.69 -20.26
N HIS A 180 2.49 -6.48 -20.22
CA HIS A 180 2.60 -5.68 -21.44
C HIS A 180 3.58 -6.43 -22.34
N HIS A 181 3.05 -7.14 -23.34
CA HIS A 181 3.86 -7.56 -24.46
C HIS A 181 4.28 -6.27 -25.17
N SER A 182 5.52 -5.85 -24.95
CA SER A 182 6.15 -4.87 -25.83
C SER A 182 6.20 -5.51 -27.21
N LEU A 183 5.32 -5.07 -28.12
CA LEU A 183 5.45 -5.40 -29.53
C LEU A 183 6.86 -4.96 -29.96
N PRO A 184 7.65 -5.83 -30.63
CA PRO A 184 8.91 -5.40 -31.20
C PRO A 184 8.62 -4.29 -32.23
N SER A 185 9.36 -3.18 -32.10
CA SER A 185 9.34 -2.03 -33.02
C SER A 185 9.64 -2.43 -34.45
#